data_AF-A0A1D6QQA2-F1
#
_entry.id   AF-A0A1D6QQA2-F1
#
_cell.length_a   1.000
_cell.length_b   1.000
_cell.length_c   1.000
_cell.angle_alpha   90.00
_cell.angle_beta   90.00
_cell.angle_gamma   90.00
#
_symmetry.space_group_name_H-M   'P 1'
#
loop_
_entity.id
_entity.type
_entity.pdbx_description
1 polymer ?
#
loop_
_entity_poly.entity_id
_entity_poly.type
_entity_poly.pdbx_seq_one_letter_code
_entity_poly.pdbx_strand_id
1 'polypeptide(L)'
;MTLKLWDLNMDSGPVATFQVHEYLRPKLCDLYENDSIFDKFECCLSGDGLHVATGSYSNLFRVFGCSPESVEASTLEASRNPMRRQVADPARPARTLTGAVRRGGENTSVDASGNSCDLSTKLLHLAWHPTENSIACAAANSLYMYYA
;
A
#
# COMPACT_ATOMS: atom_id res chain seq x y z
N MET A 1 2.72 9.02 -2.61
CA MET A 1 2.82 8.54 -4.01
C MET A 1 1.52 7.81 -4.35
N THR A 2 0.96 8.02 -5.55
CA THR A 2 -0.43 7.64 -5.89
C THR A 2 -0.51 6.76 -7.12
N LEU A 3 -1.50 5.88 -7.17
CA LEU A 3 -1.95 5.20 -8.40
C LEU A 3 -3.12 6.00 -9.00
N LYS A 4 -3.12 6.22 -10.31
CA LYS A 4 -4.17 7.00 -11.00
C LYS A 4 -4.74 6.20 -12.16
N LEU A 5 -6.07 6.12 -12.22
CA LEU A 5 -6.81 5.54 -13.34
C LEU A 5 -7.25 6.68 -14.27
N TRP A 6 -6.95 6.53 -15.56
CA TRP A 6 -7.29 7.50 -16.59
C TRP A 6 -8.24 6.89 -17.61
N ASP A 7 -9.20 7.69 -18.05
CA ASP A 7 -10.00 7.39 -19.23
C ASP A 7 -9.29 8.01 -20.44
N LEU A 8 -9.02 7.20 -21.46
CA LEU A 8 -8.32 7.64 -22.67
C LEU A 8 -9.11 8.69 -23.47
N ASN A 9 -10.43 8.73 -23.32
CA ASN A 9 -11.30 9.70 -23.98
C ASN A 9 -11.48 10.98 -23.16
N MET A 10 -10.97 11.04 -21.93
CA MET A 10 -11.11 12.18 -21.03
C MET A 10 -9.75 12.60 -20.47
N ASP A 11 -9.20 13.70 -20.99
CA ASP A 11 -7.87 14.20 -20.65
C ASP A 11 -7.87 15.23 -19.50
N SER A 12 -9.06 15.68 -19.05
CA SER A 12 -9.18 16.70 -18.00
C SER A 12 -8.64 16.26 -16.63
N GLY A 13 -8.52 14.95 -16.38
CA GLY A 13 -7.98 14.43 -15.13
C GLY A 13 -8.18 12.92 -14.96
N PRO A 14 -7.64 12.33 -13.88
CA PRO A 14 -7.86 10.92 -13.57
C PRO A 14 -9.31 10.68 -13.13
N VAL A 15 -9.88 9.55 -13.55
CA VAL A 15 -11.20 9.07 -13.09
C VAL A 15 -11.14 8.65 -11.63
N ALA A 16 -10.02 8.07 -11.20
CA ALA A 16 -9.79 7.68 -9.81
C ALA A 16 -8.33 7.90 -9.41
N THR A 17 -8.10 8.27 -8.15
CA THR A 17 -6.76 8.42 -7.55
C THR A 17 -6.70 7.67 -6.22
N PHE A 18 -5.80 6.69 -6.14
CA PHE A 18 -5.61 5.85 -4.96
C PHE A 18 -4.34 6.24 -4.20
N GLN A 19 -4.47 6.44 -2.89
CA GLN A 19 -3.33 6.75 -2.02
C GLN A 19 -2.61 5.45 -1.63
N VAL A 20 -1.45 5.19 -2.22
CA VAL A 20 -0.69 3.95 -2.01
C VAL A 20 0.32 4.11 -0.86
N HIS A 21 1.08 5.20 -0.88
CA HIS A 21 2.21 5.44 0.01
C HIS A 21 2.04 6.72 0.84
N GLU A 22 0.89 6.88 1.47
CA GLU A 22 0.60 8.06 2.30
C GLU A 22 1.52 8.11 3.53
N TYR A 23 1.73 6.94 4.14
CA TYR A 23 2.57 6.75 5.32
C TYR A 23 4.06 7.06 5.09
N LEU A 24 4.50 7.17 3.83
CA LEU A 24 5.88 7.52 3.48
C LEU A 24 6.12 9.03 3.42
N ARG A 25 5.08 9.87 3.46
CA ARG A 25 5.24 11.33 3.37
C ARG A 25 6.22 11.91 4.40
N PRO A 26 6.23 11.47 5.67
CA PRO A 26 7.20 11.96 6.64
C PRO A 26 8.65 11.49 6.39
N LYS A 27 8.86 10.44 5.58
CA LYS A 27 10.16 9.80 5.34
C LYS A 27 10.78 10.15 3.98
N LEU A 28 10.29 11.21 3.32
CA LEU A 28 10.73 11.55 1.97
C LEU A 28 12.22 11.92 1.89
N CYS A 29 12.77 12.58 2.91
CA CYS A 29 14.20 12.89 2.97
C CYS A 29 15.02 11.58 3.00
N ASP A 30 14.67 10.66 3.89
CA ASP A 30 15.35 9.35 4.01
C ASP A 30 15.25 8.54 2.72
N LEU A 31 14.09 8.56 2.05
CA LEU A 31 13.88 7.88 0.77
C LEU A 31 14.72 8.49 -0.35
N TYR A 32 14.94 9.81 -0.32
CA TYR A 32 15.79 10.51 -1.26
C TYR A 32 17.27 10.18 -1.02
N GLU A 33 17.73 10.22 0.23
CA GLU A 33 19.12 9.88 0.58
C GLU A 33 19.48 8.43 0.26
N ASN A 34 18.51 7.51 0.37
CA ASN A 34 18.71 6.08 0.07
C ASN A 34 18.34 5.70 -1.38
N ASP A 35 18.16 6.66 -2.28
CA ASP A 35 17.71 6.48 -3.68
C ASP A 35 16.39 5.70 -3.86
N SER A 36 15.71 5.36 -2.77
CA SER A 36 14.47 4.57 -2.78
C SER A 36 13.29 5.38 -3.35
N ILE A 37 13.39 6.71 -3.36
CA ILE A 37 12.42 7.56 -4.06
C ILE A 37 12.31 7.25 -5.57
N PHE A 38 13.36 6.67 -6.16
CA PHE A 38 13.40 6.29 -7.57
C PHE A 38 12.89 4.87 -7.85
N ASP A 39 12.45 4.14 -6.81
CA ASP A 39 11.87 2.81 -6.98
C ASP A 39 10.61 2.87 -7.86
N LYS A 40 10.55 1.96 -8.83
CA LYS A 40 9.47 1.86 -9.82
C LYS A 40 8.54 0.72 -9.46
N PHE A 41 7.49 1.04 -8.73
CA PHE A 41 6.41 0.10 -8.43
C PHE A 41 5.51 -0.06 -9.65
N GLU A 42 5.35 -1.29 -10.12
CA GLU A 42 4.39 -1.60 -11.18
C GLU A 42 2.96 -1.62 -10.65
N CYS A 43 2.02 -1.51 -11.58
CA CYS A 43 0.61 -1.72 -11.32
C CYS A 43 -0.01 -2.56 -12.44
N CYS A 44 -1.02 -3.34 -12.10
CA CYS A 44 -1.77 -4.14 -13.06
C CYS A 44 -3.28 -4.01 -12.81
N LEU A 45 -4.06 -4.28 -13.86
CA LEU A 45 -5.52 -4.35 -13.83
C LEU A 45 -5.91 -5.83 -13.82
N SER A 46 -6.97 -6.16 -13.09
CA SER A 46 -7.59 -7.49 -13.15
C SER A 46 -8.21 -7.75 -14.52
N GLY A 47 -8.34 -9.01 -14.91
CA GLY A 47 -8.91 -9.39 -16.21
C GLY A 47 -10.33 -8.89 -16.45
N ASP A 48 -11.12 -8.73 -15.39
CA ASP A 48 -12.49 -8.17 -15.42
C ASP A 48 -12.54 -6.63 -15.37
N GLY A 49 -11.40 -5.96 -15.19
CA GLY A 49 -11.31 -4.50 -15.08
C GLY A 49 -11.88 -3.91 -13.78
N LEU A 50 -12.24 -4.74 -12.80
CA LEU A 50 -12.86 -4.27 -11.56
C LEU A 50 -11.85 -3.92 -10.46
N HIS A 51 -10.61 -4.40 -10.56
CA HIS A 51 -9.58 -4.20 -9.54
C HIS A 51 -8.26 -3.76 -10.15
N VAL A 52 -7.54 -2.92 -9.42
CA VAL A 52 -6.14 -2.59 -9.71
C VAL A 52 -5.27 -3.01 -8.55
N ALA A 53 -4.08 -3.52 -8.86
CA ALA A 53 -3.09 -3.86 -7.86
C ALA A 53 -1.80 -3.09 -8.10
N THR A 54 -1.07 -2.80 -7.03
CA THR A 54 0.27 -2.23 -7.09
C THR A 54 1.11 -2.68 -5.90
N GLY A 55 2.41 -2.76 -6.10
CA GLY A 55 3.37 -3.13 -5.07
C GLY A 55 3.73 -1.98 -4.13
N SER A 56 4.37 -2.33 -3.02
CA SER A 56 4.80 -1.41 -1.97
C SER A 56 6.03 -1.94 -1.24
N TYR A 57 6.51 -1.18 -0.25
CA TYR A 57 7.60 -1.59 0.63
C TYR A 57 7.14 -2.68 1.61
N SER A 58 8.08 -3.28 2.32
CA SER A 58 7.83 -4.40 3.25
C SER A 58 7.23 -5.64 2.58
N ASN A 59 7.57 -5.87 1.29
CA ASN A 59 6.97 -6.89 0.44
C ASN A 59 5.43 -6.83 0.37
N LEU A 60 4.86 -5.64 0.60
CA LEU A 60 3.42 -5.46 0.56
C LEU A 60 2.95 -5.24 -0.88
N PHE A 61 1.70 -5.62 -1.16
CA PHE A 61 0.96 -5.13 -2.31
C PHE A 61 -0.44 -4.68 -1.87
N ARG A 62 -0.99 -3.72 -2.59
CA ARG A 62 -2.31 -3.15 -2.34
C ARG A 62 -3.20 -3.42 -3.53
N VAL A 63 -4.42 -3.88 -3.28
CA VAL A 63 -5.48 -4.09 -4.27
C VAL A 63 -6.60 -3.10 -3.99
N PHE A 64 -7.04 -2.38 -5.01
CA PHE A 64 -8.11 -1.38 -4.93
C PHE A 64 -9.24 -1.76 -5.87
N GLY A 65 -10.49 -1.50 -5.47
CA GLY A 65 -11.63 -1.54 -6.39
C GLY A 65 -11.61 -0.35 -7.34
N CYS A 66 -12.06 -0.57 -8.58
CA CYS A 66 -12.20 0.50 -9.58
C CYS A 66 -13.57 1.19 -9.51
N SER A 67 -14.51 0.69 -8.70
CA SER A 67 -15.82 1.33 -8.54
C SER A 67 -15.72 2.59 -7.68
N PRO A 68 -16.48 3.65 -7.99
CA PRO A 68 -16.43 4.92 -7.25
C PRO A 68 -16.85 4.79 -5.77
N GLU A 69 -17.55 3.72 -5.42
CA GLU A 69 -17.96 3.39 -4.05
C GLU A 69 -16.93 2.52 -3.31
N SER A 70 -16.04 1.82 -4.02
CA SER A 70 -15.07 0.89 -3.44
C SER A 70 -13.68 1.51 -3.40
N VAL A 71 -13.48 2.40 -2.42
CA VAL A 71 -12.14 2.93 -2.08
C VAL A 71 -11.42 2.00 -1.09
N GLU A 72 -12.06 0.91 -0.66
CA GLU A 72 -11.46 -0.02 0.28
C GLU A 72 -10.27 -0.75 -0.36
N ALA A 73 -9.09 -0.48 0.19
CA ALA A 73 -7.84 -1.08 -0.24
C ALA A 73 -7.55 -2.33 0.59
N SER A 74 -7.33 -3.46 -0.06
CA SER A 74 -6.80 -4.65 0.58
C SER A 74 -5.28 -4.64 0.53
N THR A 75 -4.62 -4.62 1.70
CA THR A 75 -3.15 -4.69 1.80
C THR A 75 -2.72 -6.09 2.23
N LEU A 76 -1.81 -6.71 1.47
CA LEU A 76 -1.36 -8.09 1.63
C LEU A 76 0.17 -8.13 1.63
N GLU A 77 0.74 -9.07 2.39
CA GLU A 77 2.20 -9.29 2.46
C GLU A 77 2.59 -10.52 1.65
N ALA A 78 3.57 -10.35 0.75
CA ALA A 78 4.20 -11.43 0.00
C ALA A 78 5.25 -12.13 0.86
N SER A 79 4.80 -13.12 1.65
CA SER A 79 5.65 -13.88 2.56
C SER A 79 5.36 -15.38 2.53
N ARG A 80 6.33 -16.18 2.99
CA ARG A 80 6.20 -17.64 3.13
C ARG A 80 5.17 -18.07 4.18
N ASN A 81 4.69 -17.13 5.01
CA ASN A 81 3.65 -17.41 5.98
C ASN A 81 2.29 -16.90 5.47
N PRO A 82 1.49 -17.75 4.80
CA PRO A 82 0.24 -17.33 4.16
C PRO A 82 -0.84 -16.88 5.15
N MET A 83 -0.68 -17.20 6.44
CA MET A 83 -1.60 -16.81 7.51
C MET A 83 -1.27 -15.46 8.16
N ARG A 84 -0.16 -14.81 7.79
CA ARG A 84 0.16 -13.45 8.21
C ARG A 84 -0.74 -12.46 7.45
N ARG A 85 -2.04 -12.47 7.75
CA ARG A 85 -3.03 -11.54 7.19
C ARG A 85 -3.21 -10.31 8.09
N GLN A 86 -3.47 -9.19 7.42
CA GLN A 86 -3.91 -7.89 7.94
C GLN A 86 -2.88 -7.10 8.76
N VAL A 87 -1.99 -6.41 8.05
CA VAL A 87 -1.53 -5.11 8.57
C VAL A 87 -2.75 -4.20 8.51
N ALA A 88 -3.36 -3.91 9.66
CA ALA A 88 -4.45 -2.95 9.74
C ALA A 88 -3.97 -1.61 9.16
N ASP A 89 -4.72 -1.05 8.22
CA ASP A 89 -4.42 0.26 7.64
C ASP A 89 -4.44 1.29 8.79
N PRO A 90 -3.35 2.04 9.05
CA PRO A 90 -3.30 3.01 10.15
C PRO A 90 -4.23 4.22 9.92
N ALA A 91 -4.98 4.26 8.81
CA ALA A 91 -5.89 5.34 8.45
C ALA A 91 -7.20 5.39 9.28
N ARG A 92 -7.45 4.47 10.21
CA ARG A 92 -8.59 4.61 11.14
C ARG A 92 -8.19 5.43 12.37
N PRO A 93 -8.70 6.66 12.55
CA PRO A 93 -8.59 7.33 13.84
C PRO A 93 -9.41 6.53 14.86
N ALA A 94 -8.74 5.92 15.83
CA ALA A 94 -9.38 5.32 16.98
C ALA A 94 -10.19 6.41 17.71
N ARG A 95 -11.48 6.14 17.98
CA ARG A 95 -12.33 7.00 18.81
C ARG A 95 -11.69 7.11 20.20
N THR A 96 -11.11 8.26 20.50
CA THR A 96 -10.54 8.58 21.81
C THR A 96 -11.67 8.70 22.83
N LEU A 97 -11.75 7.75 23.76
CA LEU A 97 -12.50 7.94 25.00
C LEU A 97 -11.69 8.90 25.88
N THR A 98 -12.25 10.07 26.13
CA THR A 98 -11.68 11.10 27.01
C THR A 98 -11.62 10.60 28.45
N GLY A 99 -10.42 10.53 29.02
CA GLY A 99 -10.22 10.20 30.42
C GLY A 99 -8.84 10.59 30.94
N ALA A 100 -8.84 11.61 31.80
CA ALA A 100 -7.82 11.97 32.80
C ALA A 100 -6.58 12.80 32.37
N VAL A 101 -6.63 14.05 32.83
CA VAL A 101 -5.55 15.02 33.08
C VAL A 101 -4.40 14.41 33.89
N ARG A 102 -3.15 14.53 33.42
CA ARG A 102 -1.96 14.83 34.27
C ARG A 102 -0.92 15.65 33.49
N ARG A 103 -0.44 16.71 34.16
CA ARG A 103 0.60 17.65 33.73
C ARG A 103 2.01 17.03 33.86
N GLY A 104 2.90 17.42 32.94
CA GLY A 104 4.28 17.79 33.25
C GLY A 104 5.40 16.98 32.60
N GLY A 105 6.17 17.66 31.73
CA GLY A 105 7.63 17.56 31.69
C GLY A 105 8.28 16.44 30.89
N GLU A 106 9.14 16.86 29.95
CA GLU A 106 10.27 16.14 29.34
C GLU A 106 10.06 15.35 28.03
N ASN A 107 11.04 15.59 27.17
CA ASN A 107 11.12 15.24 25.76
C ASN A 107 11.23 13.74 25.55
N THR A 108 10.23 13.14 24.89
CA THR A 108 10.43 12.02 23.97
C THR A 108 9.30 12.01 22.94
N SER A 109 9.52 12.72 21.84
CA SER A 109 8.65 12.71 20.66
C SER A 109 8.96 11.48 19.80
N VAL A 110 8.73 10.28 20.31
CA VAL A 110 8.67 9.06 19.50
C VAL A 110 7.74 8.11 20.21
N ASP A 111 6.97 7.33 19.43
CA ASP A 111 6.06 6.27 19.85
C ASP A 111 4.58 6.66 19.90
N ALA A 112 4.05 6.93 18.70
CA ALA A 112 2.65 6.63 18.38
C ALA A 112 2.63 5.67 17.17
N SER A 113 2.58 4.37 17.47
CA SER A 113 2.22 3.28 16.53
C SER A 113 2.93 3.30 15.17
N GLY A 114 4.26 3.41 15.19
CA GLY A 114 5.09 3.16 14.01
C GLY A 114 5.20 1.66 13.79
N ASN A 115 4.32 1.09 12.95
CA ASN A 115 4.71 -0.13 12.23
C ASN A 115 6.05 0.20 11.57
N SER A 116 7.14 -0.40 12.02
CA SER A 116 8.46 -0.21 11.43
C SER A 116 8.42 -0.78 10.02
N CYS A 117 7.94 0.04 9.07
CA CYS A 117 7.90 -0.30 7.67
C CYS A 117 9.34 -0.50 7.23
N ASP A 118 9.67 -1.75 6.95
CA ASP A 118 10.93 -2.14 6.38
C ASP A 118 10.97 -1.65 4.94
N LEU A 119 11.79 -0.64 4.69
CA LEU A 119 12.01 -0.04 3.37
C LEU A 119 13.07 -0.82 2.56
N SER A 120 13.79 -1.76 3.20
CA SER A 120 14.81 -2.57 2.51
C SER A 120 14.18 -3.65 1.63
N THR A 121 12.96 -4.09 1.98
CA THR A 121 12.19 -5.04 1.20
C THR A 121 11.10 -4.33 0.40
N LYS A 122 10.89 -4.78 -0.83
CA LYS A 122 9.98 -4.14 -1.79
C LYS A 122 9.41 -5.17 -2.75
N LEU A 123 8.14 -4.97 -3.11
CA LEU A 123 7.46 -5.70 -4.16
C LEU A 123 7.32 -4.75 -5.34
N LEU A 124 8.22 -4.86 -6.32
CA LEU A 124 8.23 -3.98 -7.49
C LEU A 124 7.37 -4.52 -8.63
N HIS A 125 7.30 -5.85 -8.75
CA HIS A 125 6.68 -6.53 -9.88
C HIS A 125 5.53 -7.41 -9.41
N LEU A 126 4.40 -7.27 -10.11
CA LEU A 126 3.23 -8.12 -9.97
C LEU A 126 2.49 -8.24 -11.30
N ALA A 127 1.80 -9.35 -11.49
CA ALA A 127 1.00 -9.59 -12.68
C ALA A 127 -0.34 -10.22 -12.28
N TRP A 128 -1.43 -9.69 -12.82
CA TRP A 128 -2.74 -10.31 -12.71
C TRP A 128 -2.97 -11.22 -13.92
N HIS A 129 -3.51 -12.41 -13.69
CA HIS A 129 -3.90 -13.31 -14.77
C HIS A 129 -5.02 -12.68 -15.61
N PRO A 130 -4.96 -12.75 -16.96
CA PRO A 130 -5.90 -12.03 -17.82
C PRO A 130 -7.33 -12.56 -17.77
N THR A 131 -7.54 -13.81 -17.33
CA THR A 131 -8.87 -14.45 -17.34
C THR A 131 -9.25 -15.11 -16.02
N GLU A 132 -8.33 -15.22 -15.07
CA GLU A 132 -8.58 -15.91 -13.80
C GLU A 132 -8.34 -14.94 -12.66
N ASN A 133 -8.99 -15.18 -11.52
CA ASN A 133 -8.79 -14.35 -10.34
C ASN A 133 -7.52 -14.77 -9.59
N SER A 134 -6.38 -14.65 -10.27
CA SER A 134 -5.07 -15.03 -9.76
C SER A 134 -4.06 -13.93 -9.97
N ILE A 135 -3.26 -13.64 -8.96
CA ILE A 135 -2.22 -12.61 -8.98
C ILE A 135 -0.88 -13.23 -8.56
N ALA A 136 0.16 -12.95 -9.35
CA ALA A 136 1.53 -13.36 -9.08
C ALA A 136 2.36 -12.16 -8.61
N CYS A 137 3.12 -12.34 -7.54
CA CYS A 137 3.94 -11.30 -6.92
C CYS A 137 5.39 -11.79 -6.80
N ALA A 138 6.36 -10.98 -7.27
CA ALA A 138 7.78 -11.26 -7.07
C ALA A 138 8.30 -10.49 -5.85
N ALA A 139 8.73 -11.21 -4.81
CA ALA A 139 9.24 -10.62 -3.57
C ALA A 139 10.25 -11.55 -2.90
N ALA A 140 11.29 -11.00 -2.25
CA ALA A 140 12.27 -11.75 -1.45
C ALA A 140 12.80 -13.04 -2.12
N ASN A 141 13.25 -12.93 -3.38
CA ASN A 141 13.74 -14.04 -4.21
C ASN A 141 12.75 -15.19 -4.42
N SER A 142 11.46 -14.93 -4.26
CA SER A 142 10.39 -15.92 -4.36
C SER A 142 9.28 -15.38 -5.24
N LEU A 143 8.57 -16.28 -5.92
CA LEU A 143 7.33 -15.97 -6.62
C LEU A 143 6.16 -16.49 -5.78
N TYR A 144 5.24 -15.59 -5.43
CA TYR A 144 4.03 -15.92 -4.68
C TYR A 144 2.84 -15.84 -5.62
N MET A 145 1.93 -16.82 -5.54
CA MET A 145 0.68 -16.81 -6.27
C MET A 145 -0.48 -16.80 -5.29
N TYR A 146 -1.41 -15.87 -5.50
CA TYR A 146 -2.62 -15.71 -4.71
C TYR A 146 -3.83 -15.92 -5.60
N TYR A 147 -4.82 -16.61 -5.07
CA TYR A 147 -6.17 -16.57 -5.59
C TYR A 147 -6.88 -15.38 -4.94
N ALA A 148 -7.38 -14.47 -5.77
CA ALA A 148 -8.10 -13.27 -5.36
C ALA A 148 -9.61 -13.52 -5.24
#